data_AF-A0AAV4Z1Z1-F1
#
_entry.id   AF-A0AAV4Z1Z1-F1
#
_cell.length_a   1.000
_cell.length_b   1.000
_cell.length_c   1.000
_cell.angle_alpha   90.00
_cell.angle_beta   90.00
_cell.angle_gamma   90.00
#
_symmetry.space_group_name_H-M   'P 1'
#
loop_
_entity.id
_entity.type
_entity.pdbx_description
1 polymer ?
#
loop_
_entity_poly.entity_id
_entity_poly.type
_entity_poly.pdbx_seq_one_letter_code
_entity_poly.pdbx_strand_id
1 'polypeptide(L)'
;MNDDTAWVLVVVTVCIAIYGLPSIIAFHRHHPNRWVILAVNALFGGTLVGWVVALVWALHAVHRPDQPGASQGGESGLNLFVNDTQRVALVAAPSGDGGGHARPALSPADAVRELERLGDLRTAGHVDDTEHRMLKATIFRKM
;
A
#
# COMPACT_ATOMS: atom_id res chain seq x y z
N MET A 1 33.48 -2.56 49.58
CA MET A 1 32.33 -3.18 48.92
C MET A 1 32.50 -4.66 49.10
N ASN A 2 31.57 -5.32 49.76
CA ASN A 2 31.71 -6.72 50.17
C ASN A 2 31.52 -7.58 48.91
N ASP A 3 32.26 -8.68 48.74
CA ASP A 3 32.10 -9.54 47.54
C ASP A 3 30.63 -9.97 47.35
N ASP A 4 29.93 -10.24 48.44
CA ASP A 4 28.49 -10.53 48.44
C ASP A 4 27.64 -9.39 47.85
N THR A 5 27.97 -8.13 48.17
CA THR A 5 27.27 -6.97 47.61
C THR A 5 27.49 -6.83 46.11
N ALA A 6 28.70 -7.12 45.63
CA ALA A 6 28.99 -7.10 44.19
C ALA A 6 28.20 -8.20 43.44
N TRP A 7 28.17 -9.42 43.98
CA TRP A 7 27.38 -10.51 43.41
C TRP A 7 25.88 -10.21 43.36
N VAL A 8 25.32 -9.67 44.44
CA VAL A 8 23.91 -9.27 44.49
C VAL A 8 23.60 -8.23 43.42
N LEU A 9 24.45 -7.21 43.25
CA LEU A 9 24.26 -6.19 42.23
C LEU A 9 24.28 -6.77 40.80
N VAL A 10 25.18 -7.72 40.52
CA VAL A 10 25.25 -8.40 39.21
C VAL A 10 23.97 -9.17 38.94
N VAL A 11 23.52 -10.00 39.89
CA VAL A 11 22.31 -10.80 39.74
C VAL A 11 21.08 -9.92 39.53
N VAL A 12 20.92 -8.87 40.35
CA VAL A 12 19.81 -7.91 40.22
C VAL A 12 19.82 -7.25 38.86
N THR A 13 21.00 -6.83 38.37
CA THR A 13 21.14 -6.20 37.05
C THR A 13 20.71 -7.14 35.93
N VAL A 14 21.15 -8.41 35.98
CA VAL A 14 20.77 -9.42 34.98
C VAL A 14 19.26 -9.70 35.03
N CYS A 15 18.68 -9.83 36.22
CA CYS A 15 17.25 -10.03 36.38
C CYS A 15 16.43 -8.87 35.80
N ILE A 16 16.84 -7.63 36.05
CA ILE A 16 16.18 -6.43 35.50
C ILE A 16 16.28 -6.43 33.97
N ALA A 17 17.45 -6.79 33.41
CA ALA A 17 17.63 -6.85 31.97
C ALA A 17 16.73 -7.89 31.30
N ILE A 18 16.60 -9.08 31.89
CA ILE A 18 15.73 -10.15 31.39
C ILE A 18 14.25 -9.75 31.52
N TYR A 19 13.85 -9.18 32.65
CA TYR A 19 12.49 -8.68 32.84
C TYR A 19 12.13 -7.58 31.84
N GLY A 20 13.08 -6.67 31.58
CA GLY A 20 12.93 -5.58 30.63
C GLY A 20 13.05 -6.00 29.16
N LEU A 21 13.42 -7.25 28.86
CA LEU A 21 13.73 -7.71 27.50
C LEU A 21 12.64 -7.40 26.46
N PRO A 22 11.33 -7.63 26.72
CA PRO A 22 10.26 -7.29 25.77
C PRO A 22 10.24 -5.78 25.44
N SER A 23 10.39 -4.95 26.46
CA SER A 23 10.44 -3.50 26.30
C SER A 23 11.69 -3.09 25.54
N ILE A 24 12.87 -3.59 25.91
CA ILE A 24 14.14 -3.29 25.24
C ILE A 24 14.06 -3.62 23.74
N ILE A 25 13.52 -4.78 23.37
CA ILE A 25 13.32 -5.19 21.98
C ILE A 25 12.38 -4.21 21.25
N ALA A 26 11.28 -3.81 21.88
CA ALA A 26 10.33 -2.88 21.28
C ALA A 26 10.92 -1.48 21.03
N PHE A 27 11.75 -0.97 21.95
CA PHE A 27 12.44 0.31 21.79
C PHE A 27 13.57 0.23 20.75
N HIS A 28 14.38 -0.82 20.78
CA HIS A 28 15.49 -1.03 19.84
C HIS A 28 14.99 -1.17 18.40
N ARG A 29 13.83 -1.81 18.19
CA ARG A 29 13.22 -1.97 16.86
C ARG A 29 12.34 -0.78 16.44
N HIS A 30 12.30 0.29 17.24
CA HIS A 30 11.40 1.43 17.04
C HIS A 30 9.93 1.03 16.77
N HIS A 31 9.45 0.01 17.49
CA HIS A 31 8.10 -0.52 17.31
C HIS A 31 7.05 0.60 17.54
N PRO A 32 6.02 0.75 16.68
CA PRO A 32 5.04 1.84 16.80
C PRO A 32 4.35 1.84 18.18
N ASN A 33 4.05 0.65 18.69
CA ASN A 33 3.39 0.45 19.98
C ASN A 33 4.37 0.22 21.14
N ARG A 34 5.61 0.74 21.06
CA ARG A 34 6.64 0.56 22.11
C ARG A 34 6.17 1.00 23.50
N TRP A 35 5.39 2.08 23.58
CA TRP A 35 4.83 2.57 24.84
C TRP A 35 3.75 1.63 25.41
N VAL A 36 2.96 1.00 24.53
CA VAL A 36 1.95 0.01 24.95
C VAL A 36 2.64 -1.26 25.44
N ILE A 37 3.66 -1.74 24.71
CA ILE A 37 4.46 -2.91 25.12
C ILE A 37 5.16 -2.63 26.46
N LEU A 38 5.66 -1.41 26.69
CA LEU A 38 6.21 -1.02 27.98
C LEU A 38 5.14 -1.05 29.08
N ALA A 39 3.96 -0.49 28.84
CA ALA A 39 2.87 -0.51 29.81
C ALA A 39 2.42 -1.94 30.15
N VAL A 40 2.28 -2.81 29.15
CA VAL A 40 1.95 -4.24 29.35
C VAL A 40 3.04 -4.94 30.14
N ASN A 41 4.32 -4.73 29.79
CA ASN A 41 5.42 -5.33 30.54
C ASN A 41 5.52 -4.79 31.98
N ALA A 42 5.16 -3.53 32.24
CA ALA A 42 5.18 -2.96 33.58
C ALA A 42 4.02 -3.46 34.46
N LEU A 43 2.81 -3.53 33.92
CA LEU A 43 1.62 -3.94 34.69
C LEU A 43 1.46 -5.47 34.76
N PHE A 44 1.77 -6.17 33.66
CA PHE A 44 1.53 -7.60 33.51
C PHE A 44 2.80 -8.44 33.34
N GLY A 45 3.99 -7.83 33.25
CA GLY A 45 5.26 -8.57 33.11
C GLY A 45 5.63 -9.41 34.33
N GLY A 46 5.06 -9.10 35.50
CA GLY A 46 5.16 -9.96 36.69
C GLY A 46 4.44 -11.30 36.52
N THR A 47 3.53 -11.39 35.54
CA THR A 47 2.92 -12.66 35.13
C THR A 47 3.72 -13.25 33.98
N LEU A 48 4.08 -14.54 34.06
CA LEU A 48 4.81 -15.21 32.97
C LEU A 48 4.06 -15.09 31.63
N VAL A 49 2.73 -15.18 31.68
CA VAL A 49 1.87 -15.05 30.49
C VAL A 49 1.94 -13.63 29.91
N GLY A 50 1.77 -12.59 30.74
CA GLY A 50 1.84 -11.20 30.28
C GLY A 50 3.22 -10.83 29.73
N TRP A 51 4.29 -11.35 30.35
CA TRP A 51 5.66 -11.18 29.86
C TRP A 51 5.87 -11.83 28.49
N VAL A 52 5.42 -13.07 28.29
CA VAL A 52 5.53 -13.77 26.99
C VAL A 52 4.69 -13.07 25.92
N VAL A 53 3.47 -12.64 26.24
CA VAL A 53 2.62 -11.88 25.31
C VAL A 53 3.31 -10.57 24.89
N ALA A 54 3.89 -9.84 25.84
CA ALA A 54 4.66 -8.63 25.54
C ALA A 54 5.87 -8.93 24.64
N LEU A 55 6.57 -10.06 24.88
CA LEU A 55 7.71 -10.48 24.08
C LEU A 55 7.31 -10.82 22.64
N VAL A 56 6.27 -11.64 22.47
CA VAL A 56 5.73 -11.98 21.15
C VAL A 56 5.29 -10.73 20.42
N TRP A 57 4.62 -9.79 21.10
CA TRP A 57 4.19 -8.53 20.51
C TRP A 57 5.37 -7.64 20.11
N ALA A 58 6.44 -7.59 20.91
CA ALA A 58 7.67 -6.85 20.58
C ALA A 58 8.42 -7.44 19.36
N LEU A 59 8.34 -8.76 19.18
CA LEU A 59 8.96 -9.47 18.06
C LEU A 59 8.11 -9.40 16.79
N HIS A 60 6.79 -9.24 16.91
CA HIS A 60 5.87 -9.19 15.79
C HIS A 60 6.19 -7.99 14.87
N ALA A 61 6.37 -8.27 13.58
CA ALA A 61 6.60 -7.25 12.57
C ALA A 61 5.28 -6.52 12.26
N VAL A 62 5.03 -5.41 12.96
CA VAL A 62 3.96 -4.49 12.58
C VAL A 62 4.44 -3.70 11.37
N HIS A 63 3.85 -4.01 10.20
CA HIS A 63 3.95 -3.15 9.02
C HIS A 63 3.39 -1.78 9.41
N ARG A 64 4.26 -0.79 9.51
CA ARG A 64 3.90 0.59 9.80
C ARG A 64 3.27 1.18 8.53
N PRO A 65 1.99 1.57 8.51
CA PRO A 65 1.45 2.42 7.46
C PRO A 65 1.86 3.89 7.68
N ASP A 66 2.47 4.23 8.82
CA ASP A 66 2.75 5.61 9.24
C ASP A 66 4.11 6.12 8.72
N GLN A 67 4.27 6.05 7.40
CA GLN A 67 5.15 6.97 6.69
C GLN A 67 4.22 8.02 6.06
N PRO A 68 4.42 9.34 6.28
CA PRO A 68 3.80 10.34 5.43
C PRO A 68 4.43 10.20 4.03
N GLY A 69 3.85 9.30 3.23
CA GLY A 69 4.42 8.77 1.99
C GLY A 69 4.49 7.23 1.88
N ALA A 70 4.06 6.46 2.88
CA ALA A 70 3.82 5.02 2.70
C ALA A 70 2.72 4.88 1.66
N SER A 71 3.03 4.13 0.60
CA SER A 71 2.25 3.97 -0.62
C SER A 71 0.74 4.05 -0.35
N GLN A 72 0.22 5.24 -0.61
CA GLN A 72 -1.19 5.46 -0.83
C GLN A 72 -1.43 4.77 -2.17
N GLY A 73 -1.82 3.49 -2.09
CA GLY A 73 -2.15 2.70 -3.27
C GLY A 73 -2.97 3.59 -4.18
N GLY A 74 -2.46 3.84 -5.38
CA GLY A 74 -3.02 4.81 -6.31
C GLY A 74 -4.50 4.54 -6.59
N GLU A 75 -5.11 5.40 -7.39
CA GLU A 75 -6.56 5.46 -7.69
C GLU A 75 -7.32 4.14 -7.94
N SER A 76 -6.65 3.03 -8.23
CA SER A 76 -7.24 1.70 -8.42
C SER A 76 -7.34 0.83 -7.14
N GLY A 77 -6.71 1.22 -6.02
CA GLY A 77 -6.73 0.44 -4.76
C GLY A 77 -5.93 -0.87 -4.77
N LEU A 78 -5.20 -1.17 -5.86
CA LEU A 78 -4.30 -2.31 -5.99
C LEU A 78 -2.85 -1.82 -5.93
N ASN A 79 -2.08 -2.31 -4.96
CA ASN A 79 -0.66 -1.99 -4.75
C ASN A 79 0.25 -2.69 -5.78
N LEU A 80 -0.02 -2.52 -7.07
CA LEU A 80 0.69 -3.23 -8.14
C LEU A 80 1.93 -2.48 -8.63
N PHE A 81 2.02 -1.16 -8.39
CA PHE A 81 3.20 -0.36 -8.73
C PHE A 81 3.52 0.64 -7.61
N VAL A 82 4.73 0.56 -7.07
CA VAL A 82 5.19 1.30 -5.87
C VAL A 82 5.43 2.80 -6.11
N ASN A 83 5.59 3.22 -7.37
CA ASN A 83 5.98 4.60 -7.70
C ASN A 83 5.25 5.16 -8.94
N ASP A 84 3.93 5.02 -9.00
CA ASP A 84 3.12 5.72 -10.00
C ASP A 84 2.73 7.12 -9.49
N THR A 85 3.75 7.98 -9.35
CA THR A 85 3.57 9.40 -8.96
C THR A 85 3.48 10.34 -10.15
N GLN A 86 3.55 9.82 -11.38
CA GLN A 86 3.26 10.66 -12.53
C GLN A 86 1.75 10.83 -12.63
N ARG A 87 1.27 12.05 -12.36
CA ARG A 87 0.01 12.49 -12.98
C ARG A 87 0.22 12.21 -14.47
N VAL A 88 -0.50 11.24 -15.02
CA VAL A 88 -0.50 10.97 -16.45
C VAL A 88 -0.74 12.32 -17.09
N ALA A 89 0.31 12.91 -17.65
CA ALA A 89 0.17 14.06 -18.50
C ALA A 89 -0.70 13.51 -19.62
N LEU A 90 -1.96 13.92 -19.63
CA LEU A 90 -2.76 13.88 -20.84
C LEU A 90 -1.83 14.54 -21.86
N VAL A 91 -1.23 13.73 -22.73
CA VAL A 91 -0.45 14.23 -23.85
C VAL A 91 -1.44 15.13 -24.55
N ALA A 92 -1.28 16.44 -24.33
CA ALA A 92 -1.90 17.43 -25.16
C ALA A 92 -1.43 17.02 -26.55
N ALA A 93 -2.39 16.61 -27.39
CA ALA A 93 -2.15 16.42 -28.80
C ALA A 93 -1.26 17.57 -29.28
N PRO A 94 -0.25 17.29 -30.12
CA PRO A 94 0.78 18.25 -30.49
C PRO A 94 0.11 19.58 -30.83
N SER A 95 0.49 20.63 -30.11
CA SER A 95 -0.14 21.93 -30.07
C SER A 95 -0.51 22.42 -31.47
N GLY A 96 -1.75 22.14 -31.86
CA GLY A 96 -2.45 22.77 -32.97
C GLY A 96 -3.35 23.82 -32.37
N ASP A 97 -3.07 25.06 -32.75
CA ASP A 97 -3.78 26.28 -32.40
C ASP A 97 -5.32 26.14 -32.35
N GLY A 98 -5.94 26.80 -31.36
CA GLY A 98 -7.36 27.19 -31.39
C GLY A 98 -8.32 26.47 -30.45
N GLY A 99 -8.55 27.07 -29.27
CA GLY A 99 -9.88 27.30 -28.70
C GLY A 99 -10.83 26.13 -28.36
N GLY A 100 -11.10 25.96 -27.06
CA GLY A 100 -12.38 25.46 -26.56
C GLY A 100 -12.45 23.97 -26.20
N HIS A 101 -12.79 23.67 -24.95
CA HIS A 101 -13.17 22.33 -24.52
C HIS A 101 -14.49 21.89 -25.17
N ALA A 102 -14.41 21.31 -26.36
CA ALA A 102 -15.43 20.40 -26.89
C ALA A 102 -14.85 18.98 -26.84
N ARG A 103 -15.65 17.99 -26.43
CA ARG A 103 -15.30 16.57 -26.63
C ARG A 103 -14.85 16.41 -28.09
N PRO A 104 -13.63 15.94 -28.39
CA PRO A 104 -13.22 15.77 -29.77
C PRO A 104 -14.22 14.81 -30.42
N ALA A 105 -14.93 15.28 -31.45
CA ALA A 105 -15.61 14.39 -32.37
C ALA A 105 -14.55 13.40 -32.87
N LEU A 106 -14.89 12.11 -32.94
CA LEU A 106 -13.94 11.09 -33.39
C LEU A 106 -13.46 11.52 -34.78
N SER A 107 -12.14 11.72 -34.93
CA SER A 107 -11.56 12.00 -36.25
C SER A 107 -11.98 10.87 -37.20
N PRO A 108 -12.34 11.17 -38.46
CA PRO A 108 -12.72 10.15 -39.43
C PRO A 108 -11.71 9.00 -39.52
N ALA A 109 -10.41 9.29 -39.32
CA ALA A 109 -9.35 8.30 -39.29
C ALA A 109 -9.40 7.38 -38.05
N ASP A 110 -9.75 7.93 -36.88
CA ASP A 110 -9.84 7.16 -35.63
C ASP A 110 -11.09 6.28 -35.62
N ALA A 111 -12.19 6.79 -36.17
CA ALA A 111 -13.43 6.01 -36.34
C ALA A 111 -13.23 4.80 -37.25
N VAL A 112 -12.47 4.94 -38.34
CA VAL A 112 -12.14 3.83 -39.24
C VAL A 112 -11.30 2.77 -38.52
N ARG A 113 -10.29 3.18 -37.75
CA ARG A 113 -9.44 2.27 -36.98
C ARG A 113 -10.24 1.49 -35.92
N GLU A 114 -11.19 2.14 -35.26
CA GLU A 114 -12.04 1.48 -34.28
C GLU A 114 -13.05 0.53 -34.94
N LEU A 115 -13.55 0.85 -36.13
CA LEU A 115 -14.39 -0.06 -36.92
C LEU A 115 -13.64 -1.32 -37.37
N GLU A 116 -12.37 -1.17 -37.78
CA GLU A 116 -11.49 -2.29 -38.14
C GLU A 116 -11.26 -3.21 -36.93
N ARG A 117 -10.94 -2.63 -35.77
CA ARG A 117 -10.78 -3.37 -34.52
C ARG A 117 -12.05 -4.11 -34.08
N LEU A 118 -13.23 -3.49 -34.22
CA LEU A 118 -14.49 -4.15 -33.93
C LEU A 118 -14.79 -5.31 -34.91
N GLY A 119 -14.31 -5.22 -36.15
CA GLY A 119 -14.36 -6.31 -37.13
C GLY A 119 -13.48 -7.50 -36.73
N ASP A 120 -12.26 -7.22 -36.26
CA ASP A 120 -11.34 -8.25 -35.77
C ASP A 120 -11.91 -8.99 -34.55
N LEU A 121 -12.50 -8.26 -33.60
CA LEU A 121 -13.10 -8.84 -32.40
C LEU A 121 -14.31 -9.73 -32.71
N ARG A 122 -15.11 -9.37 -33.73
CA ARG A 122 -16.19 -10.23 -34.22
C ARG A 122 -15.64 -11.49 -34.88
N THR A 123 -14.60 -11.35 -35.69
CA THR A 123 -13.95 -12.47 -36.40
C THR A 123 -13.30 -13.44 -35.42
N ALA A 124 -12.77 -12.94 -34.30
CA ALA A 124 -12.23 -13.72 -33.20
C ALA A 124 -13.30 -14.37 -32.30
N GLY A 125 -14.60 -14.10 -32.52
CA GLY A 125 -15.70 -14.67 -31.75
C GLY A 125 -15.86 -14.10 -30.34
N HIS A 126 -15.22 -12.96 -30.03
CA HIS A 126 -15.29 -12.32 -28.71
C HIS A 126 -16.51 -11.41 -28.53
N VAL A 127 -17.19 -11.04 -29.62
CA VAL A 127 -18.34 -10.12 -29.61
C VAL A 127 -19.46 -10.70 -30.46
N ASP A 128 -20.68 -10.68 -29.91
CA ASP A 128 -21.90 -11.17 -30.57
C ASP A 128 -22.38 -10.23 -31.69
N ASP A 129 -23.14 -10.76 -32.66
CA ASP A 129 -23.67 -10.01 -33.80
C ASP A 129 -24.63 -8.88 -33.41
N THR A 130 -25.32 -9.02 -32.27
CA THR A 130 -26.19 -7.95 -31.75
C THR A 130 -25.36 -6.82 -31.14
N GLU A 131 -24.32 -7.16 -30.38
CA GLU A 131 -23.43 -6.24 -29.71
C GLU A 131 -22.55 -5.44 -30.70
N HIS A 132 -22.03 -6.11 -31.72
CA HIS A 132 -21.26 -5.47 -32.79
C HIS A 132 -22.08 -4.39 -33.53
N ARG A 133 -23.37 -4.65 -33.78
CA ARG A 133 -24.27 -3.68 -34.43
C ARG A 133 -24.50 -2.44 -33.56
N MET A 134 -24.64 -2.60 -32.25
CA MET A 134 -24.83 -1.48 -31.31
C MET A 134 -23.57 -0.62 -31.18
N LEU A 135 -22.39 -1.25 -31.12
CA LEU A 135 -21.10 -0.57 -31.02
C LEU A 135 -20.81 0.26 -32.29
N LYS A 136 -21.05 -0.34 -33.47
CA LYS A 136 -20.94 0.36 -34.76
C LYS A 136 -21.84 1.61 -34.82
N ALA A 137 -23.11 1.49 -34.43
CA ALA A 137 -24.05 2.62 -34.42
C ALA A 137 -23.63 3.76 -33.46
N THR A 138 -22.96 3.42 -32.35
CA THR A 138 -22.46 4.40 -31.38
C THR A 138 -21.27 5.19 -31.92
N ILE A 139 -20.40 4.55 -32.71
CA ILE A 139 -19.27 5.21 -33.38
C ILE A 139 -19.77 6.18 -34.45
N PHE A 140 -20.74 5.76 -35.28
CA PHE A 140 -21.35 6.64 -36.30
C PHE A 140 -22.04 7.88 -35.72
N ARG A 141 -22.51 7.83 -34.47
CA ARG A 141 -23.12 8.98 -33.78
C ARG A 141 -22.08 9.96 -33.19
N LYS A 142 -20.84 9.49 -33.01
CA LYS A 142 -19.74 10.26 -32.41
C LYS A 142 -18.78 10.86 -33.45
N MET A 143 -18.91 10.44 -34.71
CA MET A 143 -18.37 11.07 -35.91
C MET A 143 -19.26 12.27 -36.27
#